data_AF-A0A818W8X9-F1
#
_entry.id   AF-A0A818W8X9-F1
#
_cell.length_a   1.000
_cell.length_b   1.000
_cell.length_c   1.000
_cell.angle_alpha   90.00
_cell.angle_beta   90.00
_cell.angle_gamma   90.00
#
_symmetry.space_group_name_H-M   'P 1'
#
loop_
_entity.id
_entity.type
_entity.pdbx_description
1 polymer ?
#
loop_
_entity_poly.entity_id
_entity_poly.type
_entity_poly.pdbx_seq_one_letter_code
_entity_poly.pdbx_strand_id
1 'polypeptide(L)'
;MAMFQNTNYDVKMFGQTVSVPNADIAKIMYYLDCVCTVIEYDDNNIRRYRNYSNWNNMSDEEDKLIFILAATLSPDELEDKVFFESDDLCPKSVSINDVE
;
A
#
# COMPACT_ATOMS: atom_id res chain seq x y z
N MET A 1 33.58 -17.34 16.06
CA MET A 1 32.58 -18.21 15.40
C MET A 1 31.51 -17.29 14.84
N ALA A 2 31.34 -17.21 13.53
CA ALA A 2 30.25 -16.45 12.93
C ALA A 2 29.04 -17.39 12.80
N MET A 3 27.94 -17.08 13.49
CA MET A 3 26.67 -17.77 13.30
C MET A 3 25.99 -17.16 12.07
N PHE A 4 26.01 -17.87 10.94
CA PHE A 4 25.13 -17.57 9.82
C PHE A 4 23.72 -18.03 10.20
N GLN A 5 22.85 -17.09 10.54
CA GLN A 5 21.43 -17.38 10.67
C GLN A 5 20.87 -17.58 9.26
N ASN A 6 20.36 -18.78 8.99
CA ASN A 6 19.70 -19.10 7.73
C ASN A 6 18.28 -18.51 7.79
N THR A 7 18.10 -17.29 7.29
CA THR A 7 16.78 -16.67 7.13
C THR A 7 16.08 -17.31 5.94
N ASN A 8 15.16 -18.24 6.22
CA ASN A 8 14.25 -18.78 5.21
C ASN A 8 13.17 -17.73 4.93
N TYR A 9 13.19 -17.13 3.75
CA TYR A 9 12.13 -16.28 3.21
C TYR A 9 11.19 -17.16 2.36
N ASP A 10 9.92 -17.23 2.75
CA ASP A 10 8.87 -17.92 1.97
C ASP A 10 8.11 -16.86 1.15
N VAL A 11 8.21 -16.95 -0.18
CA VAL A 11 7.55 -16.00 -1.10
C VAL A 11 6.20 -16.58 -1.48
N LYS A 12 5.12 -15.93 -1.06
CA LYS A 12 3.75 -16.30 -1.43
C LYS A 12 3.18 -15.26 -2.37
N MET A 13 2.61 -15.72 -3.49
CA MET A 13 1.75 -14.86 -4.31
C MET A 13 0.52 -14.49 -3.49
N PHE A 14 0.30 -13.19 -3.33
CA PHE A 14 -0.84 -12.63 -2.63
C PHE A 14 -1.47 -11.52 -3.48
N GLY A 15 -2.79 -11.48 -3.52
CA GLY A 15 -3.54 -10.49 -4.27
C GLY A 15 -5.03 -10.76 -4.20
N GLN A 16 -5.83 -9.69 -4.33
CA GLN A 16 -7.28 -9.78 -4.33
C GLN A 16 -7.85 -8.82 -5.37
N THR A 17 -8.85 -9.29 -6.13
CA THR A 17 -9.66 -8.39 -6.97
C THR A 17 -10.61 -7.62 -6.07
N VAL A 18 -10.47 -6.29 -6.06
CA VAL A 18 -11.34 -5.40 -5.28
C VAL A 18 -12.00 -4.37 -6.20
N SER A 19 -13.20 -3.95 -5.83
CA SER A 19 -13.89 -2.84 -6.49
C SER A 19 -13.83 -1.62 -5.57
N VAL A 20 -12.91 -0.70 -5.87
CA VAL A 20 -12.77 0.54 -5.10
C VAL A 20 -13.73 1.61 -5.68
N PRO A 21 -14.53 2.28 -4.85
CA PRO A 21 -15.38 3.39 -5.30
C PRO A 21 -14.57 4.50 -6.00
N ASN A 22 -15.18 5.19 -6.97
CA ASN A 22 -14.52 6.30 -7.69
C ASN A 22 -14.54 7.61 -6.90
N ALA A 23 -14.04 7.57 -5.66
CA ALA A 23 -13.81 8.73 -4.81
C ALA A 23 -12.33 8.76 -4.41
N ASP A 24 -11.71 9.94 -4.38
CA ASP A 24 -10.27 10.06 -4.12
C ASP A 24 -9.91 9.56 -2.72
N ILE A 25 -10.72 9.91 -1.72
CA ILE A 25 -10.55 9.42 -0.34
C ILE A 25 -10.65 7.89 -0.26
N ALA A 26 -11.57 7.26 -1.01
CA ALA A 26 -11.72 5.80 -1.01
C ALA A 26 -10.47 5.11 -1.60
N LYS A 27 -9.84 5.70 -2.61
CA LYS A 27 -8.58 5.21 -3.18
C LYS A 27 -7.43 5.33 -2.19
N ILE A 28 -7.36 6.42 -1.42
CA ILE A 28 -6.34 6.61 -0.38
C ILE A 28 -6.54 5.62 0.77
N MET A 29 -7.79 5.41 1.22
CA MET A 29 -8.10 4.40 2.22
C MET A 29 -7.74 2.99 1.75
N TYR A 30 -7.99 2.68 0.49
CA TYR A 30 -7.56 1.42 -0.11
C TYR A 30 -6.04 1.27 -0.14
N TYR A 31 -5.31 2.34 -0.51
CA TYR A 31 -3.85 2.34 -0.44
C TYR A 31 -3.34 2.04 0.98
N LEU A 32 -3.90 2.68 2.00
CA LEU A 32 -3.57 2.42 3.39
C LEU A 32 -3.86 0.97 3.79
N ASP A 33 -4.99 0.41 3.32
CA ASP A 33 -5.33 -1.00 3.55
C ASP A 33 -4.29 -1.96 2.93
N CYS A 34 -3.83 -1.67 1.71
CA CYS A 34 -2.75 -2.40 1.07
C CYS A 34 -1.46 -2.33 1.89
N VAL A 35 -0.98 -1.12 2.20
CA VAL A 35 0.26 -0.92 2.95
C VAL A 35 0.20 -1.65 4.28
N CYS A 36 -0.87 -1.44 5.07
CA CYS A 36 -1.04 -2.08 6.38
C CYS A 36 -1.07 -3.61 6.27
N THR A 37 -1.59 -4.17 5.17
CA THR A 37 -1.55 -5.62 4.92
C THR A 37 -0.13 -6.10 4.64
N VAL A 38 0.65 -5.35 3.85
CA VAL A 38 2.05 -5.72 3.53
C VAL A 38 2.94 -5.68 4.78
N ILE A 39 2.76 -4.68 5.65
CA ILE A 39 3.54 -4.55 6.89
C ILE A 39 2.94 -5.31 8.09
N GLU A 40 1.90 -6.12 7.86
CA GLU A 40 1.15 -6.87 8.88
C GLU A 40 0.71 -6.01 10.09
N TYR A 41 0.32 -4.76 9.83
CA TYR A 41 -0.13 -3.81 10.84
C TYR A 41 -1.64 -3.92 11.07
N ASP A 42 -2.02 -4.56 12.18
CA ASP A 42 -3.41 -4.77 12.61
C ASP A 42 -3.70 -4.08 13.94
N ASP A 43 -3.88 -2.75 13.90
CA ASP A 43 -4.37 -1.96 15.03
C ASP A 43 -5.88 -1.67 14.86
N ASN A 44 -6.66 -1.86 15.92
CA ASN A 44 -8.09 -1.56 15.93
C ASN A 44 -8.39 -0.09 15.59
N ASN A 45 -7.47 0.82 15.93
CA ASN A 45 -7.61 2.24 15.63
C ASN A 45 -7.46 2.52 14.13
N ILE A 46 -6.60 1.79 13.42
CA ILE A 46 -6.37 2.01 11.98
C ILE A 46 -7.42 1.30 11.11
N ARG A 47 -8.06 0.25 11.63
CA ARG A 47 -9.05 -0.55 10.92
C ARG A 47 -10.23 0.28 10.39
N ARG A 48 -10.61 1.36 11.09
CA ARG A 48 -11.65 2.29 10.61
C ARG A 48 -11.21 3.04 9.36
N TYR A 49 -9.96 3.50 9.31
CA TYR A 49 -9.38 4.24 8.19
C TYR A 49 -9.05 3.36 6.97
N ARG A 50 -8.96 2.04 7.17
CA ARG A 50 -8.77 1.05 6.10
C ARG A 50 -10.08 0.68 5.37
N ASN A 51 -11.25 0.98 5.97
CA ASN A 51 -12.54 0.58 5.41
C ASN A 51 -13.00 1.50 4.27
N TYR A 52 -12.39 1.35 3.10
CA TYR A 52 -12.70 2.13 1.89
C TYR A 52 -14.16 1.98 1.40
N SER A 53 -14.89 0.94 1.83
CA SER A 53 -16.32 0.79 1.50
C SER A 53 -17.19 1.79 2.25
N ASN A 54 -16.70 2.29 3.39
CA ASN A 54 -17.42 3.21 4.27
C ASN A 54 -16.89 4.66 4.18
N TRP A 55 -16.24 5.01 3.07
CA TRP A 55 -15.60 6.32 2.87
C TRP A 55 -16.54 7.52 3.07
N ASN A 56 -17.84 7.36 2.78
CA ASN A 56 -18.84 8.43 2.89
C ASN A 56 -19.30 8.72 4.34
N ASN A 57 -18.84 7.94 5.32
CA ASN A 57 -19.18 8.10 6.74
C ASN A 57 -18.02 8.65 7.58
N MET A 58 -16.99 9.21 6.93
CA MET A 58 -15.86 9.87 7.58
C MET A 58 -16.20 11.31 7.94
N SER A 59 -15.70 11.80 9.09
CA SER A 59 -15.72 13.23 9.41
C SER A 59 -14.56 13.97 8.75
N ASP A 60 -14.68 15.29 8.61
CA ASP A 60 -13.59 16.14 8.08
C ASP A 60 -12.27 16.01 8.87
N GLU A 61 -12.34 15.66 10.17
CA GLU A 61 -11.16 15.42 10.99
C GLU A 61 -10.52 14.05 10.67
N GLU A 62 -11.35 13.04 10.43
CA GLU A 62 -10.91 11.70 10.06
C GLU A 62 -10.27 11.69 8.67
N ASP A 63 -10.83 12.44 7.72
CA ASP A 63 -10.24 12.62 6.39
C ASP A 63 -8.83 13.19 6.48
N LYS A 64 -8.62 14.24 7.29
CA LYS A 64 -7.28 14.80 7.51
C LYS A 64 -6.31 13.78 8.08
N LEU A 65 -6.75 12.95 9.03
CA LEU A 65 -5.91 11.88 9.59
C LEU A 65 -5.55 10.84 8.53
N ILE A 66 -6.49 10.45 7.68
CA ILE A 66 -6.23 9.55 6.54
C ILE A 66 -5.15 10.14 5.62
N PHE A 67 -5.26 11.42 5.27
CA PHE A 67 -4.25 12.09 4.44
C PHE A 67 -2.87 12.13 5.11
N ILE A 68 -2.81 12.46 6.40
CA ILE A 68 -1.54 12.50 7.15
C ILE A 68 -0.91 11.09 7.21
N LEU A 69 -1.71 10.06 7.47
CA LEU A 69 -1.25 8.68 7.49
C LEU A 69 -0.75 8.23 6.13
N ALA A 70 -1.50 8.53 5.06
CA ALA A 70 -1.10 8.19 3.70
C ALA A 70 0.17 8.93 3.27
N ALA A 71 0.36 10.18 3.70
CA ALA A 71 1.59 10.93 3.46
C ALA A 71 2.78 10.39 4.26
N THR A 72 2.56 9.94 5.50
CA THR A 72 3.60 9.31 6.34
C THR A 72 4.04 7.96 5.78
N LEU A 73 3.10 7.25 5.15
CA LEU A 73 3.31 5.97 4.49
C LEU A 73 3.36 6.14 2.97
N SER A 74 3.91 7.24 2.47
CA SER A 74 4.02 7.44 1.02
C SER A 74 4.90 6.34 0.40
N PRO A 75 4.67 6.01 -0.89
CA PRO A 75 5.51 5.02 -1.58
C PRO A 75 7.00 5.37 -1.49
N ASP A 76 7.34 6.66 -1.62
CA ASP A 76 8.72 7.16 -1.54
C ASP A 76 9.38 6.87 -0.18
N GLU A 77 8.62 6.96 0.92
CA GLU A 77 9.15 6.65 2.25
C GLU A 77 9.29 5.14 2.49
N LEU A 78 8.57 4.33 1.72
CA LEU A 78 8.51 2.87 1.81
C LEU A 78 9.38 2.16 0.77
N GLU A 79 9.90 2.90 -0.21
CA GLU A 79 10.87 2.44 -1.20
C GLU A 79 12.12 1.90 -0.50
N ASP A 80 12.64 0.78 -1.02
CA ASP A 80 13.77 0.00 -0.47
C ASP A 80 13.60 -0.53 0.96
N LYS A 81 12.44 -0.29 1.60
CA LYS A 81 12.11 -0.80 2.94
C LYS A 81 11.03 -1.87 2.89
N VAL A 82 9.93 -1.55 2.21
CA VAL A 82 8.72 -2.37 2.09
C VAL A 82 8.40 -2.64 0.63
N PHE A 83 8.56 -1.63 -0.23
CA PHE A 83 8.43 -1.78 -1.67
C PHE A 83 9.81 -1.93 -2.29
N PHE A 84 9.99 -3.01 -3.03
CA PHE A 84 11.21 -3.27 -3.80
C PHE A 84 10.84 -3.24 -5.27
N GLU A 85 11.41 -2.29 -6.01
CA GLU A 85 11.24 -2.25 -7.45
C GLU A 85 11.89 -3.49 -8.07
N SER A 86 11.14 -4.16 -8.95
CA SER A 86 11.63 -5.31 -9.70
C SER A 86 11.27 -5.12 -11.16
N ASP A 87 12.30 -4.97 -12.00
CA ASP A 87 12.18 -4.84 -13.45
C ASP A 87 11.39 -6.00 -14.10
N ASP A 88 11.39 -7.18 -13.47
CA ASP A 88 10.69 -8.37 -13.96
C ASP A 88 9.18 -8.37 -13.62
N LEU A 89 8.78 -7.63 -12.57
CA LEU A 89 7.40 -7.60 -12.05
C LEU A 89 6.68 -6.28 -12.32
N CYS A 90 7.43 -5.19 -12.51
CA CYS A 90 6.92 -3.92 -12.98
C CYS A 90 7.11 -3.88 -14.50
N PRO A 91 6.07 -4.15 -15.32
CA PRO A 91 6.17 -3.93 -16.74
C PRO A 91 6.50 -2.46 -16.94
N LYS A 92 7.71 -2.16 -17.44
CA LYS A 92 8.12 -0.79 -17.77
C LYS A 92 6.98 -0.21 -18.60
N SER A 93 6.32 0.82 -18.07
CA SER A 93 5.29 1.52 -18.81
C SER A 93 5.94 1.92 -20.12
N VAL A 94 5.48 1.36 -21.23
CA VAL A 94 6.01 1.65 -22.56
C VAL A 94 6.02 3.17 -22.70
N SER A 95 7.20 3.75 -22.68
CA SER A 95 7.38 5.17 -22.98
C SER A 95 6.88 5.34 -24.40
N ILE A 96 5.86 6.18 -24.56
CA ILE A 96 5.17 6.46 -25.83
C ILE A 96 6.07 7.31 -26.77
N ASN A 97 7.39 7.11 -26.71
CA ASN A 97 8.39 7.81 -27.49
C ASN A 97 9.22 6.86 -28.39
N ASP A 98 8.97 5.55 -28.35
CA ASP A 98 9.63 4.56 -29.22
C ASP A 98 8.70 4.08 -30.36
N VAL A 99 7.96 5.01 -30.98
CA VAL A 99 7.32 4.77 -32.29
C VAL A 99 8.08 5.59 -33.31
N GLU A 100 9.12 4.97 -33.87
CA GLU A 100 9.84 5.42 -35.07
C GLU A 100 8.99 5.21 -36.33
#